data_AF-A0A7K4N378-F1
#
_entry.id   AF-A0A7K4N378-F1
#
_cell.length_a   1.000
_cell.length_b   1.000
_cell.length_c   1.000
_cell.angle_alpha   90.00
_cell.angle_beta   90.00
_cell.angle_gamma   90.00
#
_symmetry.space_group_name_H-M   'P 1'
#
loop_
_entity.id
_entity.type
_entity.pdbx_description
1 polymer ?
#
loop_
_entity_poly.entity_id
_entity_poly.type
_entity_poly.pdbx_seq_one_letter_code
_entity_poly.pdbx_strand_id
1 'polypeptide(L)'
;SEYQSNIRMLAESKYGSLEDIEKMAEQTAEIVNLFDKISIESENKIPLPHEVRQWAVSTIFDCADRWEIRFDDLFKILLDSLGKNLLKESIRIQQVRDIFGIKAVDKIKNKLKLS
;
A
#
# COMPACT_ATOMS: atom_id res chain seq x y z
N SER A 1 0.03 15.39 -6.76
CA SER A 1 1.21 15.89 -6.00
C SER A 1 2.47 15.19 -6.51
N GLU A 2 3.67 15.66 -6.15
CA GLU A 2 4.95 15.02 -6.50
C GLU A 2 4.97 13.53 -6.12
N TYR A 3 4.52 13.19 -4.90
CA TYR A 3 4.33 11.81 -4.45
C TYR A 3 3.49 10.97 -5.43
N GLN A 4 2.30 11.45 -5.81
CA GLN A 4 1.42 10.70 -6.73
C GLN A 4 2.05 10.55 -8.12
N SER A 5 2.80 11.56 -8.57
CA SER A 5 3.53 11.49 -9.85
C SER A 5 4.62 10.42 -9.81
N ASN A 6 5.38 10.32 -8.72
CA ASN A 6 6.44 9.31 -8.55
C ASN A 6 5.87 7.89 -8.53
N ILE A 7 4.79 7.67 -7.76
CA ILE A 7 4.09 6.36 -7.73
C ILE A 7 3.56 6.00 -9.11
N ARG A 8 2.97 6.96 -9.86
CA ARG A 8 2.50 6.72 -11.23
C ARG A 8 3.63 6.35 -12.18
N MET A 9 4.75 7.05 -12.11
CA MET A 9 5.91 6.79 -12.96
C MET A 9 6.43 5.35 -12.77
N LEU A 10 6.54 4.89 -11.53
CA LEU A 10 6.90 3.50 -11.22
C LEU A 10 5.81 2.55 -11.74
N ALA A 11 4.55 2.87 -11.48
CA ALA A 11 3.40 2.06 -11.87
C ALA A 11 3.13 2.00 -13.37
N GLU A 12 3.71 2.87 -14.19
CA GLU A 12 3.61 2.83 -15.66
C GLU A 12 4.58 1.82 -16.27
N SER A 13 5.57 1.34 -15.50
CA SER A 13 6.51 0.35 -16.00
C SER A 13 5.84 -0.99 -16.33
N LYS A 14 6.22 -1.54 -17.48
CA LYS A 14 5.77 -2.86 -17.92
C LYS A 14 6.36 -3.98 -17.07
N TYR A 15 7.58 -3.78 -16.57
CA TYR A 15 8.31 -4.74 -15.74
C TYR A 15 8.76 -4.06 -14.46
N GLY A 16 8.81 -4.83 -13.37
CA GLY A 16 9.31 -4.36 -12.09
C GLY A 16 9.67 -5.53 -11.20
N SER A 17 10.21 -5.20 -10.05
CA SER A 17 10.82 -6.12 -9.10
C SER A 17 10.32 -5.87 -7.69
N LEU A 18 10.76 -6.72 -6.74
CA LEU A 18 10.50 -6.48 -5.32
C LEU A 18 11.08 -5.14 -4.84
N GLU A 19 12.22 -4.71 -5.38
CA GLU A 19 12.84 -3.43 -5.03
C GLU A 19 11.94 -2.25 -5.43
N ASP A 20 11.22 -2.36 -6.56
CA ASP A 20 10.27 -1.33 -6.99
C ASP A 20 9.05 -1.26 -6.07
N ILE A 21 8.57 -2.42 -5.60
CA ILE A 21 7.50 -2.51 -4.59
C ILE A 21 7.95 -1.89 -3.27
N GLU A 22 9.18 -2.17 -2.82
CA GLU A 22 9.76 -1.58 -1.62
C GLU A 22 9.80 -0.06 -1.73
N LYS A 23 10.31 0.49 -2.84
CA LYS A 23 10.33 1.94 -3.10
C LYS A 23 8.93 2.55 -3.06
N MET A 24 7.95 1.91 -3.69
CA MET A 24 6.56 2.41 -3.67
C MET A 24 5.97 2.40 -2.25
N ALA A 25 6.27 1.36 -1.45
CA ALA A 25 5.84 1.26 -0.07
C ALA A 25 6.53 2.28 0.84
N GLU A 26 7.83 2.49 0.69
CA GLU A 26 8.61 3.50 1.42
C GLU A 26 8.10 4.91 1.14
N GLN A 27 7.96 5.30 -0.14
CA GLN A 27 7.41 6.61 -0.50
C GLN A 27 6.00 6.82 0.07
N THR A 28 5.20 5.76 0.13
CA THR A 28 3.86 5.80 0.74
C THR A 28 3.93 5.99 2.26
N ALA A 29 4.88 5.32 2.94
CA ALA A 29 5.11 5.51 4.37
C ALA A 29 5.58 6.94 4.67
N GLU A 30 6.51 7.48 3.88
CA GLU A 30 7.06 8.82 4.04
C GLU A 30 5.98 9.90 3.97
N ILE A 31 5.11 9.86 2.95
CA ILE A 31 4.05 10.86 2.79
C ILE A 31 3.00 10.76 3.91
N VAL A 32 2.69 9.56 4.39
CA VAL A 32 1.78 9.36 5.52
C VAL A 32 2.39 9.96 6.80
N ASN A 33 3.64 9.63 7.09
CA ASN A 33 4.35 10.14 8.26
C ASN A 33 4.48 11.66 8.23
N LEU A 34 4.68 12.25 7.05
CA LEU A 34 4.71 13.71 6.89
C LEU A 34 3.37 14.35 7.27
N PHE A 35 2.25 13.82 6.79
CA PHE A 35 0.91 14.33 7.14
C PHE A 35 0.58 14.11 8.62
N ASP A 36 0.98 12.98 9.19
CA ASP A 36 0.80 12.71 10.62
C ASP A 36 1.60 13.70 11.47
N LYS A 37 2.85 13.99 11.09
CA LYS A 37 3.69 15.00 11.75
C LYS A 37 3.05 16.39 11.67
N ILE A 38 2.60 16.81 10.49
CA ILE A 38 1.90 18.10 10.31
C ILE A 38 0.62 18.15 11.15
N SER A 39 -0.11 17.04 11.25
CA SER A 39 -1.32 16.96 12.07
C SER A 39 -1.04 17.17 13.56
N ILE A 40 0.07 16.61 14.05
CA ILE A 40 0.51 16.79 15.43
C ILE A 40 0.93 18.24 15.66
N GLU A 41 1.75 18.82 14.77
CA GLU A 41 2.28 20.17 14.89
C GLU A 41 1.20 21.26 14.80
N SER A 42 0.16 21.02 14.01
CA SER A 42 -0.92 22.00 13.78
C SER A 42 -2.10 21.87 14.74
N GLU A 43 -2.07 20.90 15.67
CA GLU A 43 -3.21 20.47 16.52
C GLU A 43 -4.50 20.15 15.74
N ASN A 44 -4.42 20.09 14.42
CA ASN A 44 -5.51 19.82 13.52
C ASN A 44 -5.30 18.43 12.92
N LYS A 45 -6.31 17.56 13.03
CA LYS A 45 -6.27 16.22 12.45
C LYS A 45 -6.40 16.33 10.93
N ILE A 46 -5.29 16.58 10.24
CA ILE A 46 -5.18 16.61 8.78
C ILE A 46 -4.34 15.39 8.33
N PRO A 47 -4.83 14.16 8.54
CA PRO A 47 -4.11 12.98 8.05
C PRO A 47 -4.13 12.98 6.53
N LEU A 48 -3.23 12.21 5.92
CA LEU A 48 -3.28 11.97 4.48
C LEU A 48 -4.68 11.41 4.12
N PRO A 49 -5.40 11.96 3.12
CA PRO A 49 -6.76 11.51 2.82
C PRO A 49 -6.83 10.00 2.58
N HIS A 50 -7.87 9.36 3.13
CA HIS A 50 -8.06 7.91 3.05
C HIS A 50 -8.03 7.40 1.61
N GLU A 51 -8.65 8.14 0.68
CA GLU A 51 -8.65 7.81 -0.75
C GLU A 51 -7.23 7.74 -1.34
N VAL A 52 -6.33 8.60 -0.90
CA VAL A 52 -4.93 8.60 -1.36
C VAL A 52 -4.19 7.38 -0.80
N ARG A 53 -4.41 7.02 0.46
CA ARG A 53 -3.83 5.80 1.08
C ARG A 53 -4.31 4.54 0.38
N GLN A 54 -5.62 4.44 0.15
CA GLN A 54 -6.23 3.31 -0.56
C GLN A 54 -5.76 3.24 -2.02
N TRP A 55 -5.68 4.38 -2.72
CA TRP A 55 -5.16 4.45 -4.08
C TRP A 55 -3.72 3.95 -4.17
N ALA A 56 -2.85 4.38 -3.25
CA ALA A 56 -1.45 3.95 -3.23
C ALA A 56 -1.31 2.43 -3.05
N VAL A 57 -1.95 1.88 -2.02
CA VAL A 57 -1.92 0.43 -1.76
C VAL A 57 -2.53 -0.37 -2.92
N SER A 58 -3.61 0.14 -3.51
CA SER A 58 -4.23 -0.48 -4.68
C SER A 58 -3.30 -0.51 -5.89
N THR A 59 -2.59 0.59 -6.13
CA THR A 59 -1.65 0.72 -7.25
C THR A 59 -0.49 -0.27 -7.08
N ILE A 60 0.00 -0.46 -5.85
CA ILE A 60 1.03 -1.46 -5.55
C ILE A 60 0.52 -2.88 -5.86
N PHE A 61 -0.72 -3.22 -5.49
CA PHE A 61 -1.29 -4.52 -5.86
C PHE A 61 -1.40 -4.72 -7.37
N ASP A 62 -1.84 -3.70 -8.12
CA ASP A 62 -1.95 -3.78 -9.58
C ASP A 62 -0.57 -3.93 -10.25
N CYS A 63 0.47 -3.31 -9.70
CA CYS A 63 1.84 -3.49 -10.17
C CYS A 63 2.35 -4.90 -9.85
N ALA A 64 2.09 -5.39 -8.64
CA ALA A 64 2.49 -6.74 -8.24
C ALA A 64 1.81 -7.82 -9.09
N ASP A 65 0.53 -7.64 -9.44
CA ASP A 65 -0.17 -8.51 -10.40
C ASP A 65 0.55 -8.52 -11.75
N ARG A 66 0.75 -7.32 -12.31
CA ARG A 66 1.39 -7.16 -13.63
C ARG A 66 2.80 -7.72 -13.68
N TRP A 67 3.57 -7.55 -12.61
CA TRP A 67 4.96 -8.01 -12.52
C TRP A 67 5.07 -9.43 -11.95
N GLU A 68 3.95 -10.13 -11.79
CA GLU A 68 3.85 -11.52 -11.31
C GLU A 68 4.54 -11.74 -9.95
N ILE A 69 4.50 -10.71 -9.08
CA ILE A 69 5.09 -10.77 -7.75
C ILE A 69 4.21 -11.61 -6.84
N ARG A 70 4.83 -12.58 -6.16
CA ARG A 70 4.11 -13.45 -5.23
C ARG A 70 3.52 -12.65 -4.07
N PHE A 71 2.26 -12.94 -3.77
CA PHE A 71 1.52 -12.29 -2.69
C PHE A 71 2.26 -12.28 -1.34
N ASP A 72 2.95 -13.39 -0.99
CA ASP A 72 3.62 -13.49 0.31
C ASP A 72 4.81 -12.53 0.44
N ASP A 73 5.56 -12.34 -0.64
CA ASP A 73 6.70 -11.42 -0.67
C ASP A 73 6.19 -9.96 -0.63
N LEU A 74 5.19 -9.65 -1.46
CA LEU A 74 4.50 -8.36 -1.48
C LEU A 74 3.92 -7.99 -0.11
N PHE A 75 3.15 -8.91 0.49
CA PHE A 75 2.43 -8.62 1.73
C PHE A 75 3.40 -8.46 2.91
N LYS A 76 4.56 -9.15 2.88
CA LYS A 76 5.63 -8.93 3.85
C LYS A 76 6.19 -7.51 3.74
N ILE A 77 6.57 -7.06 2.53
CA ILE A 77 7.08 -5.70 2.31
C ILE A 77 6.07 -4.66 2.79
N LEU A 78 4.80 -4.81 2.39
CA LEU A 78 3.75 -3.89 2.80
C LEU A 78 3.58 -3.85 4.33
N LEU A 79 3.65 -4.99 5.01
CA LEU A 79 3.56 -5.04 6.48
C LEU A 79 4.74 -4.35 7.16
N ASP A 80 5.95 -4.57 6.62
CA ASP A 80 7.19 -4.04 7.19
C ASP A 80 7.29 -2.51 6.98
N SER A 81 6.89 -2.01 5.81
CA SER A 81 6.98 -0.58 5.47
C SER A 81 5.78 0.24 5.95
N LEU A 82 4.55 -0.25 5.79
CA LEU A 82 3.33 0.52 6.04
C LEU A 82 2.67 0.23 7.39
N GLY A 83 2.98 -0.92 7.99
CA GLY A 83 2.39 -1.37 9.24
C GLY A 83 0.92 -1.81 9.13
N LYS A 84 0.45 -2.48 10.18
CA LYS A 84 -0.87 -3.13 10.18
C LYS A 84 -2.04 -2.17 10.12
N ASN A 85 -1.96 -1.03 10.81
CA ASN A 85 -3.08 -0.09 10.93
C ASN A 85 -3.41 0.54 9.57
N LEU A 86 -2.38 1.03 8.87
CA LEU A 86 -2.57 1.62 7.54
C LEU A 86 -3.12 0.60 6.56
N LEU A 87 -2.57 -0.62 6.54
CA LEU A 87 -3.05 -1.69 5.66
C LEU A 87 -4.50 -2.09 5.95
N LYS A 88 -4.87 -2.16 7.24
CA LYS A 88 -6.24 -2.47 7.66
C LYS A 88 -7.26 -1.47 7.12
N GLU A 89 -6.88 -0.19 7.03
CA GLU A 89 -7.77 0.86 6.51
C GLU A 89 -7.73 0.98 4.99
N SER A 90 -6.61 0.63 4.36
CA SER A 90 -6.33 0.98 2.95
C SER A 90 -6.56 -0.18 1.97
N ILE A 91 -6.46 -1.44 2.42
CA ILE A 91 -6.61 -2.61 1.54
C ILE A 91 -8.06 -2.78 1.08
N ARG A 92 -8.24 -2.98 -0.23
CA ARG A 92 -9.51 -3.42 -0.82
C ARG A 92 -9.52 -4.94 -0.93
N ILE A 93 -10.30 -5.60 -0.06
CA ILE A 93 -10.39 -7.07 -0.02
C ILE A 93 -10.82 -7.68 -1.36
N GLN A 94 -11.74 -7.01 -2.07
CA GLN A 94 -12.19 -7.47 -3.39
C GLN A 94 -11.03 -7.51 -4.39
N GLN A 95 -10.21 -6.46 -4.45
CA GLN A 95 -9.03 -6.40 -5.33
C GLN A 95 -8.03 -7.53 -5.01
N VAL A 96 -7.75 -7.76 -3.73
CA VAL A 96 -6.85 -8.87 -3.33
C VAL A 96 -7.43 -10.21 -3.75
N ARG A 97 -8.74 -10.41 -3.59
CA ARG A 97 -9.42 -11.64 -4.01
C ARG A 97 -9.30 -11.86 -5.52
N ASP A 98 -9.49 -10.80 -6.29
CA ASP A 98 -9.53 -10.87 -7.75
C ASP A 98 -8.13 -11.14 -8.33
N ILE A 99 -7.08 -10.58 -7.72
CA ILE A 99 -5.69 -10.75 -8.16
C ILE A 99 -5.06 -12.03 -7.60
N PHE A 100 -5.13 -12.23 -6.28
CA PHE A 100 -4.35 -13.27 -5.58
C PHE A 100 -5.20 -14.43 -5.05
N GLY A 101 -6.52 -14.37 -5.23
CA GLY A 101 -7.45 -15.41 -4.81
C GLY A 101 -7.80 -15.39 -3.32
N ILE A 102 -8.72 -16.30 -2.94
CA ILE A 102 -9.30 -16.34 -1.59
C ILE A 102 -8.27 -16.64 -0.48
N LYS A 103 -7.23 -17.43 -0.78
CA LYS A 103 -6.18 -17.75 0.20
C LYS A 103 -5.39 -16.51 0.64
N ALA A 104 -5.19 -15.55 -0.26
CA ALA A 104 -4.55 -14.28 0.08
C ALA A 104 -5.45 -13.44 0.98
N VAL A 105 -6.76 -13.41 0.71
CA VAL A 105 -7.76 -12.75 1.57
C VAL A 105 -7.71 -13.33 2.99
N ASP A 106 -7.70 -14.66 3.13
CA ASP A 106 -7.65 -15.31 4.45
C ASP A 106 -6.37 -14.94 5.21
N LYS A 107 -5.22 -14.88 4.52
CA LYS A 107 -3.95 -14.43 5.11
C LYS A 107 -4.05 -12.99 5.62
N ILE A 108 -4.64 -12.08 4.83
CA ILE A 108 -4.86 -10.68 5.25
C ILE A 108 -5.76 -10.64 6.49
N LYS A 109 -6.91 -11.31 6.45
CA LYS A 109 -7.86 -11.32 7.58
C LYS A 109 -7.21 -11.80 8.87
N ASN A 110 -6.49 -12.93 8.79
CA ASN A 110 -5.78 -13.50 9.94
C ASN A 110 -4.67 -12.57 10.46
N LYS A 111 -3.85 -12.01 9.57
CA LYS A 111 -2.68 -11.20 9.98
C LYS A 111 -3.07 -9.80 10.49
N LEU A 112 -4.09 -9.19 9.89
CA LEU A 112 -4.59 -7.86 10.25
C LEU A 112 -5.72 -7.89 11.27
N LYS A 113 -6.14 -9.09 11.73
CA LYS A 113 -7.25 -9.28 12.68
C LYS A 113 -8.51 -8.57 12.18
N LEU A 114 -8.90 -8.86 10.94
CA LEU A 114 -10.17 -8.44 10.36
C LEU A 114 -11.21 -9.53 10.69
N SER A 115 -12.38 -9.11 11.16
CA SER A 115 -13.50 -10.02 11.43
C SER A 115 -14.26 -10.39 10.15
#